data_AF-A0A3A4SPN9-F1
#
_entry.id   AF-A0A3A4SPN9-F1
#
_cell.length_a   1.000
_cell.length_b   1.000
_cell.length_c   1.000
_cell.angle_alpha   90.00
_cell.angle_beta   90.00
_cell.angle_gamma   90.00
#
_symmetry.space_group_name_H-M   'P 1'
#
loop_
_entity.id
_entity.type
_entity.pdbx_description
1 polymer ?
#
loop_
_entity_poly.entity_id
_entity_poly.type
_entity_poly.pdbx_seq_one_letter_code
_entity_poly.pdbx_strand_id
1 'polypeptide(L)' 'MTKAQKQQYQNPEALKDIINRLRGMKFNLDCGHVVTFGYFLGNDITIRNGKHVRIICSQCGY' A
#
# COMPACT_ATOMS: atom_id res chain seq x y z
N MET A 1 11.89 -14.25 -15.08
CA MET A 1 10.85 -14.96 -14.30
C MET A 1 10.44 -16.21 -15.07
N THR A 2 10.64 -17.39 -14.51
CA THR A 2 10.23 -18.67 -15.10
C THR A 2 8.71 -18.87 -14.99
N LYS A 3 8.14 -19.84 -15.72
CA LYS A 3 6.71 -20.19 -15.61
C LYS A 3 6.32 -20.61 -14.18
N ALA A 4 7.18 -21.37 -13.51
CA ALA A 4 6.97 -21.77 -12.11
C ALA A 4 6.96 -20.57 -11.16
N GLN A 5 7.87 -19.60 -11.37
CA GLN A 5 7.90 -18.37 -10.57
C GLN A 5 6.63 -17.53 -10.76
N LYS A 6 6.08 -17.47 -11.98
CA LYS A 6 4.81 -16.77 -12.26
C LYS A 6 3.62 -17.34 -11.49
N GLN A 7 3.59 -18.65 -11.25
CA GLN A 7 2.48 -19.31 -10.54
C GLN A 7 2.47 -19.02 -9.04
N GLN A 8 3.55 -18.48 -8.48
CA GLN A 8 3.62 -18.08 -7.06
C GLN A 8 2.93 -16.74 -6.77
N TYR A 9 2.62 -15.96 -7.81
CA TYR A 9 2.00 -14.66 -7.66
C TYR A 9 0.49 -14.82 -7.47
N GLN A 10 -0.03 -14.19 -6.42
CA GLN A 10 -1.47 -14.12 -6.18
C GLN A 10 -2.13 -13.07 -7.10
N ASN A 11 -3.43 -13.20 -7.29
CA ASN A 11 -4.24 -12.25 -8.03
C ASN A 11 -4.30 -10.90 -7.28
N PRO A 12 -4.30 -9.74 -7.97
CA PRO A 12 -4.58 -8.44 -7.38
C PRO A 12 -5.75 -8.36 -6.39
N GLU A 13 -6.81 -9.16 -6.58
CA GLU A 13 -7.95 -9.21 -5.63
C GLU A 13 -7.52 -9.58 -4.21
N ALA A 14 -6.56 -10.50 -4.03
CA ALA A 14 -6.06 -10.88 -2.71
C ALA A 14 -5.41 -9.68 -1.98
N LEU A 15 -4.71 -8.82 -2.72
CA LEU A 15 -4.13 -7.60 -2.15
C LEU A 15 -5.20 -6.56 -1.84
N LYS A 16 -6.22 -6.42 -2.69
CA LYS A 16 -7.35 -5.52 -2.44
C LYS A 16 -8.12 -5.91 -1.18
N ASP A 17 -8.29 -7.20 -0.92
CA ASP A 17 -8.94 -7.68 0.31
C ASP A 17 -8.18 -7.28 1.57
N ILE A 18 -6.85 -7.37 1.55
CA ILE A 18 -6.00 -6.92 2.66
C ILE A 18 -6.18 -5.41 2.88
N ILE A 19 -6.17 -4.61 1.81
CA ILE A 19 -6.33 -3.15 1.91
C ILE A 19 -7.74 -2.78 2.38
N ASN A 20 -8.78 -3.47 1.91
CA ASN A 20 -10.17 -3.23 2.33
C ASN A 20 -10.38 -3.45 3.82
N ARG A 21 -9.65 -4.40 4.45
CA ARG A 21 -9.69 -4.60 5.91
C ARG A 21 -9.18 -3.40 6.70
N LEU A 22 -8.41 -2.51 6.07
CA LEU A 22 -7.92 -1.27 6.69
C LEU A 22 -8.95 -0.13 6.65
N ARG A 23 -10.10 -0.30 5.96
CA ARG A 23 -11.11 0.76 5.80
C ARG A 23 -11.52 1.35 7.15
N GLY A 24 -11.45 2.68 7.26
CA GLY A 24 -11.74 3.45 8.47
C GLY A 24 -10.56 3.61 9.43
N MET A 25 -9.48 2.84 9.26
CA MET A 25 -8.28 2.97 10.09
C MET A 25 -7.43 4.18 9.67
N LYS A 26 -6.74 4.76 10.66
CA LYS A 26 -5.89 5.95 10.51
C LYS A 26 -4.44 5.62 10.85
N PHE A 27 -3.50 6.10 10.05
CA PHE A 27 -2.07 5.86 10.25
C PHE A 27 -1.24 7.12 10.01
N ASN A 28 -0.14 7.22 10.75
CA ASN A 28 0.97 8.11 10.41
C ASN A 28 1.88 7.40 9.41
N LEU A 29 2.27 8.10 8.35
CA LEU A 29 3.19 7.64 7.32
C LEU A 29 4.64 7.94 7.71
N ASP A 30 5.60 7.26 7.09
CA ASP A 30 7.03 7.46 7.37
C ASP A 30 7.52 8.88 7.02
N CYS A 31 6.79 9.58 6.15
CA CYS A 31 7.06 10.98 5.78
C CYS A 31 6.41 12.00 6.71
N GLY A 32 5.74 11.57 7.79
CA GLY A 32 5.09 12.44 8.78
C GLY A 32 3.64 12.85 8.47
N HIS A 33 3.11 12.51 7.29
CA HIS A 33 1.71 12.77 6.94
C HIS A 33 0.77 11.68 7.46
N VAL A 34 -0.55 11.93 7.38
CA VAL A 34 -1.58 10.98 7.80
C VAL A 34 -2.37 10.43 6.61
N VAL A 35 -2.86 9.20 6.77
CA VAL A 35 -3.82 8.57 5.84
C VAL A 35 -4.98 7.97 6.63
N THR A 36 -6.18 8.05 6.06
CA THR A 36 -7.36 7.29 6.50
C THR A 36 -7.80 6.40 5.34
N PHE A 37 -7.78 5.09 5.53
CA PHE A 37 -8.10 4.15 4.45
C PHE A 37 -9.61 4.13 4.15
N GLY A 38 -9.96 4.09 2.86
CA GLY A 38 -11.34 3.96 2.39
C GLY A 38 -12.25 5.15 2.68
N TYR A 39 -11.67 6.35 2.82
CA TYR A 39 -12.40 7.60 3.01
C TYR A 39 -12.25 8.51 1.79
N PHE A 40 -13.31 9.27 1.44
CA PHE A 40 -13.25 10.29 0.39
C PHE A 40 -12.25 11.38 0.79
N LEU A 41 -11.41 11.84 -0.15
CA LEU A 41 -10.28 12.78 0.07
C LEU A 41 -9.06 12.19 0.80
N GLY A 42 -8.88 10.86 0.79
CA GLY A 42 -7.65 10.23 1.27
C GLY A 42 -6.45 10.54 0.36
N ASN A 43 -5.28 10.80 0.96
CA ASN A 43 -4.02 10.89 0.23
C ASN A 43 -3.66 9.54 -0.39
N ASP A 44 -3.21 9.55 -1.65
CA ASP A 44 -2.55 8.39 -2.23
C ASP A 44 -1.26 8.08 -1.47
N ILE A 45 -0.97 6.79 -1.32
CA ILE A 45 0.24 6.30 -0.67
C ILE A 45 1.13 5.55 -1.66
N THR A 46 2.42 5.66 -1.45
CA THR A 46 3.45 4.87 -2.14
C THR A 46 4.06 3.88 -1.15
N ILE A 47 3.99 2.58 -1.46
CA ILE A 47 4.66 1.52 -0.70
C ILE A 47 5.98 1.18 -1.41
N ARG A 48 7.11 1.50 -0.79
CA ARG A 48 8.45 1.13 -1.27
C ARG A 48 8.87 -0.19 -0.65
N ASN A 49 8.81 -1.27 -1.43
CA ASN A 49 9.16 -2.62 -0.99
C ASN A 49 10.65 -2.94 -1.20
N GLY A 50 11.52 -2.17 -0.53
CA GLY A 50 12.98 -2.36 -0.54
C GLY A 50 13.49 -3.15 0.67
N LYS A 51 14.77 -2.98 1.05
CA LYS A 51 15.38 -3.61 2.25
C LYS A 51 14.57 -3.38 3.53
N HIS A 52 13.95 -2.20 3.64
CA HIS A 52 12.97 -1.87 4.65
C HIS A 52 11.73 -1.37 3.92
N VAL A 53 10.57 -1.92 4.26
CA VAL A 53 9.29 -1.43 3.76
C VAL A 53 9.11 0.00 4.24
N ARG A 54 8.79 0.91 3.32
CA ARG A 54 8.37 2.26 3.66
C ARG A 54 7.02 2.59 3.04
N ILE A 55 6.18 3.28 3.79
CA ILE A 55 4.87 3.76 3.36
C ILE A 55 4.87 5.28 3.51
N ILE A 56 4.87 5.97 2.38
CA ILE A 56 4.93 7.44 2.31
C ILE A 56 3.76 7.98 1.51
N CYS A 57 3.49 9.28 1.65
CA CYS A 57 2.52 9.96 0.81
C CYS A 57 3.03 10.03 -0.63
N SER A 58 2.16 9.92 -1.63
CA SER A 58 2.59 10.01 -3.04
C SER A 58 3.24 11.36 -3.37
N GLN A 59 2.81 12.45 -2.74
CA GLN A 59 3.45 13.77 -2.90
C GLN A 59 4.88 13.83 -2.35
N CYS A 60 5.23 12.95 -1.42
CA CYS A 60 6.53 12.86 -0.76
C CYS A 60 7.46 11.86 -1.48
N GLY A 61 6.89 11.06 -2.38
CA GLY A 61 7.57 9.98 -3.08
C GLY A 61 8.14 10.36 -4.44
N TYR A 62 7.70 11.50 -4.99
CA TYR A 62 8.23 12.13 -6.21
C TYR A 62 9.40 13.07 -5.90
#